data_AF-A0A1M5GFM4-F1
#
_entry.id   AF-A0A1M5GFM4-F1
#
_cell.length_a   1.000
_cell.length_b   1.000
_cell.length_c   1.000
_cell.angle_alpha   90.00
_cell.angle_beta   90.00
_cell.angle_gamma   90.00
#
_symmetry.space_group_name_H-M   'P 1'
#
loop_
_entity.id
_entity.type
_entity.pdbx_description
1 polymer ?
#
loop_
_entity_poly.entity_id
_entity_poly.type
_entity_poly.pdbx_seq_one_letter_code
_entity_poly.pdbx_strand_id
1 'polypeptide(L)'
;MASVRWIISTAPEIFLLLAVAIGTILGRAKVRGFAIGTTACMLIVAVLTAQLGPFTFPPVLRGILFNLFVFTIGYRSEPEFFASLSEVTCGALAAAMMVDAAVTGCCEIAESQTPVLGAAGPYAIGNVVLTVLGLIIVDCTFVG
;
A
#
# COMPACT_ATOMS: atom_id res chain seq x y z
N MET A 1 -23.63 -28.84 -20.86
CA MET A 1 -22.87 -28.43 -19.65
C MET A 1 -21.46 -29.06 -19.54
N ALA A 2 -21.03 -29.97 -20.42
CA ALA A 2 -19.69 -30.57 -20.37
C ALA A 2 -18.60 -29.78 -21.14
N SER A 3 -18.95 -29.11 -22.25
CA SER A 3 -17.97 -28.43 -23.13
C SER A 3 -17.33 -27.19 -22.49
N VAL A 4 -18.09 -26.43 -21.69
CA VAL A 4 -17.59 -25.24 -20.99
C VAL A 4 -16.58 -25.63 -19.91
N ARG A 5 -16.81 -26.75 -19.21
CA ARG A 5 -15.90 -27.27 -18.18
C ARG A 5 -14.56 -27.72 -18.78
N TRP A 6 -14.59 -28.33 -19.98
CA TRP A 6 -13.38 -28.74 -20.70
C TRP A 6 -12.56 -27.56 -21.22
N ILE A 7 -13.21 -26.55 -21.81
CA ILE A 7 -12.57 -25.30 -22.27
C ILE A 7 -11.89 -24.56 -21.12
N ILE A 8 -12.53 -24.54 -19.95
CA ILE A 8 -12.00 -23.92 -18.72
C ILE A 8 -10.76 -24.65 -18.19
N SER A 9 -10.68 -25.97 -18.33
CA SER A 9 -9.51 -26.75 -17.93
C SER A 9 -8.35 -26.70 -18.94
N THR A 10 -8.62 -26.41 -20.21
CA THR A 10 -7.60 -26.37 -21.28
C THR A 10 -6.83 -25.04 -21.35
N ALA A 11 -7.38 -23.93 -20.86
CA ALA A 11 -6.71 -22.61 -20.93
C ALA A 11 -7.03 -21.69 -19.73
N PRO A 12 -6.22 -21.69 -18.66
CA PRO A 12 -6.37 -20.74 -17.53
C PRO A 12 -6.17 -19.27 -17.94
N GLU A 13 -5.60 -19.02 -19.12
CA GLU A 13 -5.35 -17.70 -19.70
C GLU A 13 -6.64 -16.96 -20.05
N ILE A 14 -7.69 -17.67 -20.50
CA ILE A 14 -8.98 -17.05 -20.91
C ILE A 14 -9.66 -16.40 -19.71
N PHE A 15 -9.59 -17.05 -18.55
CA PHE A 15 -10.12 -16.53 -17.30
C PHE A 15 -9.41 -15.24 -16.88
N LEU A 16 -8.09 -15.21 -17.06
CA LEU A 16 -7.27 -14.07 -16.72
C LEU A 16 -7.55 -12.88 -17.65
N LEU A 17 -7.68 -13.14 -18.95
CA LEU A 17 -8.10 -12.14 -19.94
C LEU A 17 -9.51 -11.62 -19.65
N LEU A 18 -10.43 -12.47 -19.20
CA LEU A 18 -11.79 -12.06 -18.83
C LEU A 18 -11.79 -11.20 -17.56
N ALA A 19 -11.03 -11.56 -16.52
CA ALA A 19 -10.89 -10.77 -15.31
C ALA A 19 -10.28 -9.38 -15.60
N VAL A 20 -9.28 -9.33 -16.49
CA VAL A 20 -8.65 -8.09 -16.98
C VAL A 20 -9.65 -7.25 -17.80
N ALA A 21 -10.41 -7.88 -18.69
CA ALA A 21 -11.41 -7.20 -19.52
C ALA A 21 -12.54 -6.60 -18.67
N ILE A 22 -13.13 -7.38 -17.76
CA ILE A 22 -14.17 -6.90 -16.86
C ILE A 22 -13.62 -5.82 -15.91
N GLY A 23 -12.42 -6.05 -15.35
CA GLY A 23 -11.77 -5.11 -14.45
C GLY A 23 -11.43 -3.75 -15.07
N THR A 24 -11.02 -3.73 -16.34
CA THR A 24 -10.74 -2.47 -17.06
C THR A 24 -12.01 -1.73 -17.46
N ILE A 25 -13.07 -2.44 -17.84
CA ILE A 25 -14.38 -1.84 -18.12
C ILE A 25 -14.95 -1.19 -16.85
N LEU A 26 -14.91 -1.90 -15.72
CA LEU A 26 -15.37 -1.38 -14.43
C LEU A 26 -14.45 -0.28 -13.89
N GLY A 27 -13.14 -0.39 -14.12
CA GLY A 27 -12.14 0.61 -13.71
C GLY A 27 -12.23 1.94 -14.47
N ARG A 28 -12.83 1.96 -15.67
CA ARG A 28 -13.11 3.20 -16.41
C ARG A 28 -14.41 3.89 -16.01
N ALA A 29 -15.27 3.22 -15.23
CA ALA A 29 -16.50 3.81 -14.71
C ALA A 29 -16.17 4.87 -13.65
N LYS A 30 -16.18 6.13 -14.08
CA LYS A 30 -15.83 7.28 -13.22
C LYS A 30 -17.03 7.63 -12.33
N VAL A 31 -17.11 7.01 -11.15
CA VAL A 31 -18.13 7.38 -10.16
C VAL A 31 -17.71 8.68 -9.49
N ARG A 32 -18.43 9.77 -9.82
CA ARG A 32 -18.45 11.04 -9.08
C ARG A 32 -17.09 11.72 -8.86
N GLY A 33 -16.21 11.66 -9.87
CA GLY A 33 -14.93 12.39 -9.88
C GLY A 33 -13.76 11.66 -9.22
N PHE A 34 -14.01 10.54 -8.53
CA PHE A 34 -12.96 9.74 -7.91
C PHE A 34 -12.50 8.65 -8.89
N ALA A 35 -11.22 8.71 -9.30
CA ALA A 35 -10.62 7.66 -10.11
C ALA A 35 -10.24 6.51 -9.17
N ILE A 36 -11.11 5.51 -9.06
CA ILE A 36 -10.90 4.29 -8.26
C ILE A 36 -9.62 3.54 -8.72
N GLY A 37 -9.14 3.83 -9.93
CA GLY A 37 -7.93 3.25 -10.48
C GLY A 37 -8.24 1.93 -11.17
N THR A 38 -7.84 1.81 -12.44
CA THR A 38 -8.05 0.59 -13.23
C THR A 38 -7.40 -0.63 -12.58
N THR A 39 -6.29 -0.43 -11.87
CA THR A 39 -5.57 -1.49 -11.16
C THR A 39 -6.37 -2.03 -9.97
N ALA A 40 -6.98 -1.16 -9.16
CA ALA A 40 -7.75 -1.58 -7.99
C ALA A 40 -9.02 -2.36 -8.41
N CYS A 41 -9.76 -1.85 -9.40
CA CYS A 41 -10.92 -2.56 -9.94
C CYS A 41 -10.56 -3.90 -10.58
N MET A 42 -9.42 -3.98 -11.27
CA MET A 42 -8.93 -5.24 -11.84
C MET A 42 -8.60 -6.28 -10.76
N LEU A 43 -7.97 -5.89 -9.66
CA LEU A 43 -7.65 -6.81 -8.57
C LEU A 43 -8.90 -7.32 -7.84
N ILE A 44 -9.85 -6.43 -7.55
CA ILE A 44 -11.12 -6.81 -6.90
C ILE A 44 -11.89 -7.81 -7.76
N VAL A 45 -12.01 -7.54 -9.06
CA VAL A 45 -12.67 -8.46 -10.01
C VAL A 45 -11.89 -9.77 -10.14
N ALA A 46 -10.56 -9.73 -10.20
CA ALA A 46 -9.73 -10.93 -10.25
C ALA A 46 -9.91 -11.82 -9.01
N VAL A 47 -9.97 -11.23 -7.81
CA VAL A 47 -10.19 -11.96 -6.55
C VAL A 47 -11.61 -12.54 -6.49
N LEU A 48 -12.63 -11.77 -6.81
CA LEU A 48 -14.02 -12.25 -6.83
C LEU A 48 -14.21 -13.40 -7.81
N THR A 49 -13.62 -13.29 -9.01
CA THR A 49 -13.70 -14.34 -10.00
C THR A 49 -12.89 -15.57 -9.54
N ALA A 50 -11.73 -15.37 -8.89
CA ALA A 50 -10.86 -16.45 -8.40
C ALA A 50 -11.45 -17.23 -7.23
N GLN A 51 -12.29 -16.60 -6.40
CA GLN A 51 -13.03 -17.28 -5.33
C GLN A 51 -14.15 -18.19 -5.85
N LEU A 52 -14.67 -17.92 -7.06
CA LEU A 52 -15.83 -18.62 -7.63
C LEU A 52 -15.49 -19.87 -8.45
N GLY A 53 -14.21 -20.21 -8.66
CA GLY A 53 -13.86 -21.39 -9.44
C GLY A 53 -12.66 -22.19 -8.92
N PRO A 54 -12.74 -23.54 -8.94
CA PRO A 54 -11.62 -24.42 -8.64
C PRO A 54 -10.66 -24.47 -9.84
N PHE A 55 -9.87 -23.41 -10.02
CA PHE A 55 -8.88 -23.33 -11.10
C PHE A 55 -7.49 -23.72 -10.59
N THR A 56 -6.94 -24.80 -11.14
CA THR A 56 -5.56 -25.22 -10.92
C THR A 56 -4.64 -24.37 -11.80
N PHE A 57 -4.16 -23.24 -11.27
CA PHE A 57 -3.16 -22.41 -11.96
C PHE A 57 -1.78 -23.09 -11.89
N PRO A 58 -1.05 -23.22 -13.02
CA PRO A 58 0.33 -23.66 -12.98
C PRO A 58 1.18 -22.69 -12.13
N PRO A 59 2.03 -23.19 -11.21
CA PRO A 59 2.78 -22.34 -10.26
C PRO A 59 3.62 -21.26 -10.93
N VAL A 60 4.16 -21.56 -12.12
CA VAL A 60 4.99 -20.66 -12.93
C VAL A 60 4.21 -19.44 -13.39
N LEU A 61 2.96 -19.61 -13.84
CA LEU A 61 2.13 -18.50 -14.34
C LEU A 61 1.80 -17.52 -13.21
N ARG A 62 1.42 -18.04 -12.04
CA ARG A 62 1.18 -17.21 -10.84
C ARG A 62 2.43 -16.41 -10.45
N GLY A 63 3.60 -17.05 -10.49
CA GLY A 63 4.88 -16.39 -10.20
C GLY A 63 5.20 -15.26 -11.18
N ILE A 64 5.09 -15.52 -12.50
CA ILE A 64 5.37 -14.51 -13.53
C ILE A 64 4.42 -13.31 -13.41
N LEU A 65 3.12 -13.56 -13.22
CA LEU A 65 2.11 -12.50 -13.10
C LEU A 65 2.30 -11.65 -11.84
N PHE A 66 2.56 -12.30 -10.70
CA PHE A 66 2.84 -11.59 -9.46
C PHE A 66 4.11 -10.75 -9.57
N ASN A 67 5.16 -11.30 -10.18
CA ASN A 67 6.42 -10.58 -10.36
C ASN A 67 6.26 -9.40 -11.33
N LEU A 68 5.52 -9.58 -12.43
CA LEU A 68 5.21 -8.49 -13.38
C LEU A 68 4.34 -7.41 -12.73
N PHE A 69 3.38 -7.80 -11.89
CA PHE A 69 2.53 -6.88 -11.13
C PHE A 69 3.35 -6.05 -10.13
N VAL A 70 4.12 -6.70 -9.24
CA VAL A 70 4.98 -6.01 -8.27
C VAL A 70 6.02 -5.13 -8.98
N PHE A 71 6.59 -5.60 -10.10
CA PHE A 71 7.50 -4.81 -10.92
C PHE A 71 6.84 -3.55 -11.48
N THR A 72 5.62 -3.65 -12.00
CA THR A 72 4.89 -2.50 -12.55
C THR A 72 4.51 -1.49 -11.47
N ILE A 73 4.05 -1.96 -10.31
CA ILE A 73 3.77 -1.09 -9.15
C ILE A 73 5.06 -0.45 -8.64
N GLY A 74 6.14 -1.23 -8.51
CA GLY A 74 7.46 -0.76 -8.12
C GLY A 74 7.96 0.34 -9.05
N TYR A 75 7.95 0.11 -10.36
CA TYR A 75 8.44 1.09 -11.35
C TYR A 75 7.66 2.42 -11.33
N ARG A 76 6.35 2.39 -11.07
CA ARG A 76 5.55 3.62 -10.95
C ARG A 76 5.78 4.32 -9.62
N SER A 77 5.84 3.57 -8.53
CA SER A 77 5.97 4.12 -7.18
C SER A 77 7.39 4.52 -6.82
N GLU A 78 8.41 3.96 -7.49
CA GLU A 78 9.83 4.24 -7.23
C GLU A 78 10.16 5.73 -7.42
N PRO A 79 9.96 6.37 -8.60
CA PRO A 79 10.27 7.78 -8.77
C PRO A 79 9.40 8.72 -7.91
N GLU A 80 8.13 8.39 -7.67
CA GLU A 80 7.26 9.19 -6.80
C GLU A 80 7.69 9.12 -5.33
N PHE A 81 8.10 7.94 -4.87
CA PHE A 81 8.65 7.75 -3.53
C PHE A 81 9.96 8.53 -3.36
N PHE A 82 10.91 8.40 -4.28
CA PHE A 82 12.18 9.13 -4.23
C PHE A 82 11.99 10.66 -4.37
N ALA A 83 11.05 11.10 -5.21
CA ALA A 83 10.71 12.52 -5.32
C ALA A 83 10.14 13.08 -4.01
N SER A 84 9.31 12.30 -3.29
CA SER A 84 8.78 12.69 -1.99
C SER A 84 9.84 12.66 -0.86
N LEU A 85 10.84 11.78 -0.99
CA LEU A 85 11.86 11.58 0.04
C LEU A 85 12.98 12.62 -0.02
N SER A 86 13.35 13.08 -1.22
CA SER A 86 14.62 13.75 -1.47
C SER A 86 14.80 15.07 -0.73
N GLU A 87 13.78 15.93 -0.64
CA GLU A 87 13.98 17.31 -0.19
C GLU A 87 13.35 17.57 1.18
N VAL A 88 12.06 17.26 1.31
CA VAL A 88 11.32 17.47 2.57
C VAL A 88 11.70 16.42 3.61
N THR A 89 11.79 15.15 3.22
CA THR A 89 11.98 14.06 4.18
C THR A 89 13.44 13.97 4.64
N CYS A 90 14.41 14.20 3.75
CA CYS A 90 15.82 14.29 4.12
C CYS A 90 16.08 15.49 5.06
N GLY A 91 15.51 16.66 4.77
CA GLY A 91 15.60 17.84 5.64
C GLY A 91 14.93 17.64 7.00
N ALA A 92 13.73 17.02 7.03
CA ALA A 92 13.04 16.70 8.27
C ALA A 92 13.79 15.67 9.12
N LEU A 93 14.39 14.67 8.49
CA LEU A 93 15.20 13.67 9.18
C LEU A 93 16.47 14.28 9.76
N ALA A 94 17.19 15.11 8.99
CA ALA A 94 18.36 15.82 9.49
C ALA A 94 18.02 16.76 10.66
N ALA A 95 16.91 17.50 10.56
CA ALA A 95 16.44 18.36 11.64
C ALA A 95 16.05 17.57 12.91
N ALA A 96 15.40 16.41 12.75
CA ALA A 96 15.06 15.53 13.87
C ALA A 96 16.32 15.01 14.58
N MET A 97 17.34 14.57 13.83
CA MET A 97 18.60 14.10 14.42
C MET A 97 19.37 15.22 15.14
N MET A 98 19.35 16.45 14.60
CA MET A 98 20.00 17.59 15.24
C MET A 98 19.29 18.01 16.54
N VAL A 99 17.95 17.93 16.59
CA VAL A 99 17.19 18.26 17.80
C VAL A 99 17.48 17.28 18.93
N ASP A 100 17.54 15.98 18.62
CA ASP A 100 17.86 14.95 19.61
C ASP A 100 19.29 15.08 20.12
N ALA A 101 20.25 15.34 19.22
CA ALA A 101 21.65 15.55 19.59
C ALA A 101 21.83 16.82 20.45
N ALA A 102 21.15 17.92 20.12
CA ALA A 102 21.21 19.17 20.89
C ALA A 102 20.59 19.02 22.29
N VAL A 103 19.43 18.36 22.40
CA VAL A 103 18.78 18.09 23.69
C VAL A 103 19.66 17.19 24.55
N THR A 104 20.26 16.15 23.97
CA THR A 104 21.18 15.25 24.68
C THR A 104 22.42 15.99 25.17
N GLY A 105 23.05 16.80 24.31
CA GLY A 105 24.22 17.61 24.68
C GLY A 105 23.93 18.64 25.78
N CYS A 106 22.76 19.29 25.75
CA CYS A 106 22.32 20.20 26.81
C CYS A 106 22.06 19.48 28.14
N CYS A 107 21.56 18.24 28.12
CA CYS A 107 21.36 17.46 29.34
C CYS A 107 22.67 17.04 29.99
N GLU A 108 23.72 16.82 29.19
CA GLU A 108 25.04 16.39 29.67
C GLU A 108 25.80 17.53 30.37
N ILE A 109 25.70 18.77 29.87
CA ILE A 109 26.29 19.96 30.52
C ILE A 109 25.49 20.45 31.74
N ALA A 110 24.19 20.13 31.82
CA ALA A 110 23.32 20.66 32.86
C ALA A 110 23.15 19.73 34.09
N GLU A 111 23.69 18.49 34.04
CA GLU A 111 23.49 17.42 35.05
C GLU A 111 22.01 17.21 35.47
N SER A 112 21.06 17.69 34.67
CA SER A 112 19.64 17.76 35.01
C SER A 112 18.78 17.13 33.92
N GLN A 113 17.95 16.17 34.31
CA GLN A 113 17.05 15.45 33.40
C GLN A 113 15.69 16.15 33.21
N THR A 114 15.56 17.41 33.61
CA THR A 114 14.32 18.18 33.44
C THR A 114 14.01 18.55 31.97
N PRO A 115 14.98 18.94 31.11
CA PRO A 115 14.73 19.18 29.68
C PRO A 115 14.34 17.93 28.86
N VAL A 116 14.87 16.74 29.16
CA VAL A 116 14.48 15.49 28.45
C VAL A 116 13.01 15.09 28.71
N LEU A 117 12.45 15.37 29.90
CA LEU A 117 11.01 15.21 30.14
C LEU A 117 10.16 16.19 29.31
N GLY A 118 10.66 17.40 29.07
CA GLY A 118 9.98 18.41 28.23
C GLY A 118 9.92 18.03 26.75
N ALA A 119 10.94 17.32 26.24
CA ALA A 119 10.98 16.78 24.87
C ALA A 119 10.23 15.44 24.73
N ALA A 120 10.09 14.66 25.81
CA ALA A 120 9.28 13.44 25.82
C ALA A 120 7.77 13.72 25.65
N GLY A 121 7.29 14.88 26.12
CA GLY A 121 5.90 15.33 25.97
C GLY A 121 5.41 15.35 24.51
N PRO A 122 6.05 16.10 23.60
CA PRO A 122 5.65 16.13 22.19
C PRO A 122 5.81 14.76 21.50
N TYR A 123 6.80 13.94 21.86
CA TYR A 123 6.97 12.61 21.31
C TYR A 123 5.83 11.65 21.71
N ALA A 124 5.44 11.67 22.99
CA ALA A 124 4.31 10.89 23.49
C ALA A 124 2.99 11.33 22.83
N ILE A 125 2.77 12.64 22.68
CA ILE A 125 1.60 13.19 21.99
C ILE A 125 1.58 12.73 20.52
N GLY A 126 2.71 12.78 19.83
CA GLY A 126 2.85 12.30 18.45
C GLY A 126 2.46 10.82 18.31
N ASN A 127 2.97 9.95 19.20
CA ASN A 127 2.64 8.53 19.20
C ASN A 127 1.16 8.27 19.51
N VAL A 128 0.54 9.03 20.43
CA VAL A 128 -0.91 8.93 20.70
C VAL A 128 -1.73 9.36 19.49
N VAL A 129 -1.38 10.48 18.85
CA VAL A 129 -2.08 10.97 17.65
C VAL A 129 -1.95 9.97 16.49
N LEU A 130 -0.76 9.39 16.30
CA LEU A 130 -0.51 8.37 15.28
C LEU A 130 -1.32 7.09 15.56
N THR A 131 -1.44 6.69 16.82
CA THR A 131 -2.25 5.53 17.23
C THR A 131 -3.74 5.77 17.00
N VAL A 132 -4.24 6.97 17.30
CA VAL A 132 -5.65 7.36 17.08
C VAL A 132 -5.98 7.41 15.58
N LEU A 133 -5.12 8.02 14.77
CA LEU A 133 -5.29 8.06 13.31
C LEU A 133 -5.21 6.66 12.68
N GLY A 134 -4.31 5.80 13.16
CA GLY A 134 -4.21 4.41 12.72
C GLY A 134 -5.49 3.62 12.99
N LEU A 135 -6.10 3.79 14.18
CA LEU A 135 -7.39 3.17 14.50
C LEU A 135 -8.51 3.67 13.58
N ILE A 136 -8.57 4.97 13.31
CA ILE A 136 -9.61 5.59 12.46
C ILE A 136 -9.51 5.08 11.01
N ILE A 137 -8.30 4.95 10.47
CA ILE A 137 -8.09 4.48 9.09
C ILE A 137 -8.46 2.99 8.94
N VAL A 138 -8.12 2.16 9.94
CA VAL A 138 -8.47 0.74 9.96
C VAL A 138 -9.98 0.54 10.08
N ASP A 139 -10.64 1.27 10.99
CA ASP A 139 -12.10 1.20 11.19
C ASP A 139 -12.86 1.60 9.90
N CYS A 140 -12.40 2.67 9.23
CA CYS A 140 -13.00 3.15 7.98
C CYS A 140 -12.80 2.20 6.79
N THR A 141 -11.83 1.28 6.86
CA THR A 141 -11.53 0.33 5.77
C THR A 141 -12.28 -1.01 5.92
N PHE A 142 -12.64 -1.41 7.14
CA PHE A 142 -13.29 -2.71 7.43
C PHE A 142 -14.82 -2.65 7.58
N VAL A 143 -15.43 -1.46 7.46
CA VAL A 143 -16.89 -1.27 7.47
C VAL A 143 -17.50 -1.27 6.05
N GLY A 144 -16.72 -1.63 5.02
CA GLY A 144 -17.17 -1.81 3.63
C GLY A 144 -17.53 -3.25 3.29
#